data_AF-A0A561SL97-F1
#
_entry.id   AF-A0A561SL97-F1
#
_cell.length_a   1.000
_cell.length_b   1.000
_cell.length_c   1.000
_cell.angle_alpha   90.00
_cell.angle_beta   90.00
_cell.angle_gamma   90.00
#
_symmetry.space_group_name_H-M   'P 1'
#
loop_
_entity.id
_entity.type
_entity.pdbx_description
1 polymer ?
#
loop_
_entity_poly.entity_id
_entity_poly.type
_entity_poly.pdbx_seq_one_letter_code
_entity_poly.pdbx_strand_id
1 'polypeptide(L)'
;MTHYGPYLPRPAGHSTPPPAPQNGLGTAGFVLGLVGLLFSFIPLIGIIAWPLVLLGVILSGIGLSRARNGRATNMGLTIAGVTCSAIGLLVCIGYAAAFGAAVSTVPAASTSPTGLAAPTPNIAAEQSSADAPQAGIGDQVQDGAFAFTVTKVETGREALGDGFLRSEAQGSYVLVHVTVTNVGAESAMFTSVNQTLLDAQGREFEADAGAAMMNVPDSESFLTDINPGNTVDGVLVFDVPQGLTPAAIELRESMFSDGATVALAG
;
A
#
# COMPACT_ATOMS: atom_id res chain seq x y z
N MET A 1 -51.64 -83.81 15.68
CA MET A 1 -51.99 -82.58 14.95
C MET A 1 -51.34 -81.42 15.68
N THR A 2 -50.18 -80.98 15.21
CA THR A 2 -49.38 -79.91 15.82
C THR A 2 -49.87 -78.54 15.33
N HIS A 3 -50.39 -77.75 16.26
CA HIS A 3 -50.86 -76.38 16.04
C HIS A 3 -49.66 -75.46 15.75
N TYR A 4 -49.63 -74.85 14.56
CA TYR A 4 -48.74 -73.72 14.26
C TYR A 4 -49.41 -72.43 14.77
N GLY A 5 -48.73 -71.70 15.65
CA GLY A 5 -49.14 -70.35 16.07
C GLY A 5 -48.78 -69.30 15.01
N PRO A 6 -49.53 -68.19 14.90
CA PRO A 6 -49.27 -67.15 13.91
C PRO A 6 -47.97 -66.40 14.23
N TYR A 7 -47.13 -66.20 13.21
CA TYR A 7 -45.95 -65.34 13.27
C TYR A 7 -46.38 -63.87 13.44
N LEU A 8 -45.96 -63.23 14.53
CA LEU A 8 -46.08 -61.78 14.69
C LEU A 8 -44.86 -61.09 14.04
N PRO A 9 -45.04 -60.10 13.15
CA PRO A 9 -43.94 -59.34 12.57
C PRO A 9 -43.25 -58.49 13.63
N ARG A 10 -41.91 -58.54 13.67
CA ARG A 10 -41.06 -57.78 14.59
C ARG A 10 -41.04 -56.29 14.16
N PRO A 11 -41.20 -55.32 15.08
CA PRO A 11 -41.14 -53.90 14.73
C PRO A 11 -39.75 -53.53 14.19
N ALA A 12 -39.72 -52.85 13.05
CA ALA A 12 -38.51 -52.37 12.41
C ALA A 12 -37.84 -51.31 13.30
N GLY A 13 -36.57 -51.53 13.64
CA GLY A 13 -35.77 -50.57 14.40
C GLY A 13 -35.53 -49.30 13.59
N HIS A 14 -35.92 -48.16 14.13
CA HIS A 14 -35.58 -46.83 13.63
C HIS A 14 -34.07 -46.59 13.78
N SER A 15 -33.35 -46.56 12.65
CA SER A 15 -31.95 -46.12 12.58
C SER A 15 -31.90 -44.59 12.59
N THR A 16 -31.35 -43.98 13.63
CA THR A 16 -31.07 -42.54 13.65
C THR A 16 -29.91 -42.21 12.70
N PRO A 17 -30.01 -41.17 11.85
CA PRO A 17 -28.92 -40.76 10.96
C PRO A 17 -27.71 -40.26 11.78
N PRO A 18 -26.48 -40.49 11.31
CA PRO A 18 -25.28 -40.02 11.99
C PRO A 18 -25.24 -38.48 12.05
N PRO A 19 -24.73 -37.88 13.14
CA PRO A 19 -24.68 -36.43 13.29
C PRO A 19 -23.77 -35.80 12.22
N ALA A 20 -24.18 -34.65 11.69
CA ALA A 20 -23.45 -33.93 10.66
C ALA A 20 -22.08 -33.42 11.17
N PRO A 21 -21.02 -33.40 10.33
CA PRO A 21 -19.70 -32.92 10.73
C PRO A 21 -19.72 -31.42 11.08
N GLN A 22 -19.20 -31.03 12.25
CA GLN A 22 -19.25 -29.65 12.76
C GLN A 22 -17.92 -28.89 12.65
N ASN A 23 -17.24 -28.96 11.50
CA ASN A 23 -15.85 -28.48 11.36
C ASN A 23 -15.69 -27.13 10.65
N GLY A 24 -16.75 -26.30 10.58
CA GLY A 24 -16.71 -25.03 9.84
C GLY A 24 -15.60 -24.07 10.28
N LEU A 25 -15.29 -24.04 11.59
CA LEU A 25 -14.25 -23.18 12.13
C LEU A 25 -12.82 -23.67 11.77
N GLY A 26 -12.61 -24.98 11.70
CA GLY A 26 -11.32 -25.56 11.30
C GLY A 26 -11.01 -25.29 9.84
N THR A 27 -12.01 -25.41 8.97
CA THR A 27 -11.90 -25.03 7.55
C THR A 27 -11.65 -23.53 7.40
N ALA A 28 -12.34 -22.68 8.16
CA ALA A 28 -12.12 -21.24 8.12
C ALA A 28 -10.68 -20.85 8.53
N GLY A 29 -10.14 -21.47 9.59
CA GLY A 29 -8.75 -21.25 10.00
C GLY A 29 -7.73 -21.71 8.95
N PHE A 30 -7.98 -22.83 8.26
CA PHE A 30 -7.13 -23.30 7.17
C PHE A 30 -7.16 -22.34 5.96
N VAL A 31 -8.35 -21.89 5.56
CA VAL A 31 -8.52 -20.95 4.44
C VAL A 31 -7.84 -19.61 4.73
N LEU A 32 -8.03 -19.06 5.92
CA LEU A 32 -7.36 -17.81 6.33
C LEU A 32 -5.83 -17.96 6.38
N GLY A 33 -5.33 -19.09 6.87
CA GLY A 33 -3.88 -19.38 6.89
C GLY A 33 -3.28 -19.52 5.49
N LEU A 34 -3.98 -20.18 4.57
CA LEU A 34 -3.57 -20.32 3.18
C LEU A 34 -3.55 -18.96 2.45
N VAL A 35 -4.58 -18.15 2.64
CA VAL A 35 -4.65 -16.79 2.10
C VAL A 35 -3.50 -15.94 2.65
N GLY A 36 -3.26 -15.96 3.97
CA GLY A 36 -2.13 -15.26 4.58
C GLY A 36 -0.77 -15.69 4.02
N LEU A 37 -0.57 -16.99 3.76
CA LEU A 37 0.65 -17.52 3.16
C LEU A 37 0.84 -17.02 1.71
N LEU A 38 -0.22 -17.03 0.90
CA LEU A 38 -0.17 -16.55 -0.48
C LEU A 38 0.19 -15.06 -0.55
N PHE A 39 -0.37 -14.24 0.34
CA PHE A 39 -0.05 -12.81 0.40
C PHE A 39 1.31 -12.50 1.03
N SER A 40 1.93 -13.45 1.75
CA SER A 40 3.26 -13.26 2.37
C SER A 40 4.42 -13.14 1.35
N PHE A 41 4.21 -13.55 0.10
CA PHE A 41 5.23 -13.51 -0.95
C PHE A 41 5.33 -12.16 -1.68
N ILE A 42 4.46 -11.19 -1.33
CA ILE A 42 4.48 -9.84 -1.90
C ILE A 42 5.09 -8.88 -0.86
N PRO A 43 6.38 -8.48 -1.00
CA PRO A 43 7.11 -7.73 0.03
C PRO A 43 6.54 -6.33 0.32
N LEU A 44 5.75 -5.72 -0.57
CA LEU A 44 5.11 -4.41 -0.33
C LEU A 44 3.81 -4.45 0.50
N ILE A 45 3.18 -5.64 0.69
CA ILE A 45 1.96 -5.79 1.52
C ILE A 45 2.31 -6.14 2.98
N GLY A 46 3.60 -6.18 3.33
CA GLY A 46 4.09 -6.61 4.65
C GLY A 46 3.57 -5.79 5.84
N ILE A 47 3.20 -4.52 5.64
CA ILE A 47 2.71 -3.65 6.73
C ILE A 47 1.25 -3.98 7.11
N ILE A 48 0.41 -4.35 6.14
CA ILE A 48 -1.01 -4.74 6.38
C ILE A 48 -1.12 -6.23 6.76
N ALA A 49 -0.10 -7.03 6.44
CA ALA A 49 -0.06 -8.45 6.79
C ALA A 49 0.10 -8.72 8.30
N TRP A 50 0.74 -7.82 9.05
CA TRP A 50 0.99 -8.01 10.49
C TRP A 50 -0.28 -8.24 11.33
N PRO A 51 -1.35 -7.43 11.20
CA PRO A 51 -2.63 -7.68 11.86
C PRO A 51 -3.25 -9.04 11.47
N LEU A 52 -3.23 -9.40 10.19
CA LEU A 52 -3.81 -10.65 9.69
C LEU A 52 -3.04 -11.88 10.18
N VAL A 53 -1.72 -11.81 10.24
CA VAL A 53 -0.87 -12.88 10.78
C VAL A 53 -1.11 -13.03 12.29
N LEU A 54 -1.21 -11.93 13.04
CA LEU A 54 -1.53 -11.96 14.47
C LEU A 54 -2.91 -12.59 14.73
N LEU A 55 -3.93 -12.18 13.96
CA LEU A 55 -5.27 -12.77 13.98
C LEU A 55 -5.25 -14.26 13.63
N GLY A 56 -4.49 -14.65 12.61
CA GLY A 56 -4.29 -16.05 12.22
C GLY A 56 -3.69 -16.90 13.34
N VAL A 57 -2.66 -16.38 14.04
CA VAL A 57 -2.04 -17.05 15.18
C VAL A 57 -3.01 -17.19 16.35
N ILE A 58 -3.76 -16.14 16.68
CA ILE A 58 -4.76 -16.16 17.76
C ILE A 58 -5.87 -17.19 17.46
N LEU A 59 -6.40 -17.19 16.23
CA LEU A 59 -7.47 -18.11 15.82
C LEU A 59 -6.97 -19.56 15.74
N SER A 60 -5.75 -19.81 15.27
CA SER A 60 -5.10 -21.13 15.34
C SER A 60 -4.90 -21.63 16.78
N GLY A 61 -4.51 -20.75 17.70
CA GLY A 61 -4.38 -21.08 19.13
C GLY A 61 -5.71 -21.49 19.77
N ILE A 62 -6.80 -20.80 19.45
CA ILE A 62 -8.16 -21.13 19.92
C ILE A 62 -8.65 -22.46 19.32
N GLY A 63 -8.34 -22.72 18.04
CA GLY A 63 -8.61 -24.00 17.38
C GLY A 63 -7.91 -25.18 18.08
N LEU A 64 -6.64 -24.99 18.47
CA LEU A 64 -5.87 -25.99 19.20
C LEU A 64 -6.39 -26.22 20.63
N SER A 65 -6.82 -25.17 21.32
CA SER A 65 -7.45 -25.26 22.65
C SER A 65 -8.76 -26.06 22.62
N ARG A 66 -9.59 -25.86 21.59
CA ARG A 66 -10.83 -26.64 21.41
C ARG A 66 -10.60 -28.09 21.01
N ALA A 67 -9.56 -28.38 20.23
CA ALA A 67 -9.17 -29.75 19.87
C ALA A 67 -8.68 -30.55 21.09
N ARG A 68 -7.94 -29.93 22.01
CA ARG A 68 -7.49 -30.57 23.27
C ARG A 68 -8.63 -30.94 24.22
N ASN A 69 -9.79 -30.27 24.12
CA ASN A 69 -10.97 -30.53 24.93
C ASN A 69 -11.87 -31.68 24.39
N GLY A 70 -11.37 -32.50 23.47
CA GLY A 70 -12.04 -33.72 23.01
C GLY A 70 -13.28 -33.50 22.12
N ARG A 71 -13.45 -32.30 21.55
CA ARG A 71 -14.64 -31.92 20.76
C ARG A 71 -14.44 -31.92 19.22
N ALA A 72 -13.28 -32.29 18.72
CA ALA A 72 -12.99 -32.32 17.29
C ALA A 72 -12.84 -33.76 16.79
N THR A 73 -13.72 -34.18 15.88
CA THR A 73 -13.79 -35.56 15.35
C THR A 73 -12.81 -35.85 14.22
N ASN A 74 -11.94 -34.89 13.84
CA ASN A 74 -11.00 -35.05 12.73
C ASN A 74 -9.61 -34.49 13.08
N MET A 75 -8.76 -35.32 13.70
CA MET A 75 -7.40 -34.95 14.09
C MET A 75 -6.48 -34.61 12.91
N GLY A 76 -6.69 -35.20 11.73
CA GLY A 76 -5.81 -35.02 10.57
C GLY A 76 -5.72 -33.57 10.07
N LEU A 77 -6.85 -32.88 9.96
CA LEU A 77 -6.89 -31.48 9.48
C LEU A 77 -6.33 -30.51 10.53
N THR A 78 -6.57 -30.76 11.82
CA THR A 78 -6.00 -29.95 12.91
C THR A 78 -4.48 -30.08 12.96
N ILE A 79 -3.94 -31.29 12.81
CA ILE A 79 -2.49 -31.52 12.75
C ILE A 79 -1.90 -30.81 11.52
N ALA A 80 -2.52 -30.95 10.35
CA ALA A 80 -2.06 -30.26 9.14
C ALA A 80 -2.07 -28.73 9.30
N GLY A 81 -3.11 -28.16 9.91
CA GLY A 81 -3.23 -26.72 10.17
C GLY A 81 -2.18 -26.20 11.16
N VAL A 82 -1.89 -26.96 12.22
CA VAL A 82 -0.85 -26.61 13.21
C VAL A 82 0.54 -26.67 12.57
N THR A 83 0.84 -27.73 11.81
CA THR A 83 2.13 -27.88 11.12
C THR A 83 2.33 -26.79 10.09
N CYS A 84 1.30 -26.48 9.28
CA CYS A 84 1.36 -25.39 8.30
C CYS A 84 1.57 -24.02 8.99
N SER A 85 0.87 -23.76 10.10
CA SER A 85 1.03 -22.52 10.87
C SER A 85 2.42 -22.38 11.49
N ALA A 86 3.01 -23.48 11.98
CA ALA A 86 4.37 -23.50 12.53
C ALA A 86 5.42 -23.19 11.46
N ILE A 87 5.27 -23.76 10.26
CA ILE A 87 6.14 -23.48 9.11
C ILE A 87 6.01 -22.01 8.69
N GLY A 88 4.78 -21.50 8.58
CA GLY A 88 4.54 -20.08 8.26
C GLY A 88 5.16 -19.12 9.28
N LEU A 89 5.09 -19.45 10.58
CA LEU A 89 5.71 -18.66 11.64
C LEU A 89 7.24 -18.66 11.55
N LEU A 90 7.86 -19.82 11.24
CA LEU A 90 9.31 -19.91 11.06
C LEU A 90 9.80 -19.09 9.85
N VAL A 91 9.06 -19.12 8.75
CA VAL A 91 9.34 -18.29 7.56
C VAL A 91 9.21 -16.81 7.89
N CYS A 92 8.17 -16.42 8.65
CA CYS A 92 7.95 -15.04 9.09
C CYS A 92 9.09 -14.54 10.01
N ILE A 93 9.52 -15.35 10.98
CA ILE A 93 10.66 -15.03 11.85
C ILE A 93 11.96 -14.89 11.04
N GLY A 94 12.19 -15.78 10.08
CA GLY A 94 13.35 -15.71 9.18
C GLY A 94 13.38 -14.42 8.36
N TYR A 95 12.24 -14.01 7.80
CA TYR A 95 12.12 -12.77 7.03
C TYR A 95 12.32 -11.53 7.91
N ALA A 96 11.74 -11.51 9.11
CA ALA A 96 11.93 -10.42 10.08
C ALA A 96 13.39 -10.29 10.55
N ALA A 97 14.07 -11.42 10.79
CA ALA A 97 15.48 -11.44 11.15
C ALA A 97 16.39 -10.99 9.99
N ALA A 98 16.09 -11.40 8.76
CA ALA A 98 16.83 -10.98 7.56
C ALA A 98 16.66 -9.47 7.30
N PHE A 99 15.45 -8.94 7.45
CA PHE A 99 15.17 -7.50 7.31
C PHE A 99 15.80 -6.67 8.43
N GLY A 100 15.73 -7.13 9.69
CA GLY A 100 16.39 -6.48 10.82
C GLY A 100 17.91 -6.46 10.69
N ALA A 101 18.52 -7.55 10.18
CA ALA A 101 19.94 -7.59 9.87
C ALA A 101 20.33 -6.64 8.72
N ALA A 102 19.50 -6.53 7.68
CA ALA A 102 19.73 -5.60 6.56
C ALA A 102 19.67 -4.12 6.96
N VAL A 103 18.76 -3.75 7.87
CA VAL A 103 18.68 -2.39 8.46
C VAL A 103 19.88 -2.08 9.37
N SER A 104 20.45 -3.11 10.01
CA SER A 104 21.61 -2.97 10.91
C SER A 104 22.95 -2.81 10.18
N THR A 105 22.98 -3.08 8.87
CA THR A 105 24.21 -3.03 8.04
C THR A 105 24.34 -1.78 7.20
N VAL A 106 23.52 -0.75 7.41
CA VAL A 106 23.81 0.60 6.88
C VAL A 106 25.00 1.14 7.69
N PRO A 107 26.20 1.28 7.10
CA PRO A 107 27.31 1.89 7.81
C PRO A 107 26.94 3.36 8.02
N ALA A 108 26.86 3.80 9.29
CA ALA A 108 26.91 5.21 9.59
C ALA A 108 28.25 5.73 9.02
N ALA A 109 28.17 6.45 7.90
CA ALA A 109 29.32 7.12 7.31
C ALA A 109 29.99 7.94 8.42
N SER A 110 31.20 7.54 8.75
CA SER A 110 31.95 8.05 9.89
C SER A 110 32.31 9.51 9.67
N THR A 111 31.73 10.40 10.48
CA THR A 111 32.30 11.72 10.73
C THR A 111 33.64 11.54 11.42
N SER A 112 34.72 11.97 10.77
CA SER A 112 36.04 12.11 11.40
C SER A 112 36.19 13.53 11.94
N PRO A 113 36.46 13.76 13.24
CA PRO A 113 37.01 15.01 13.71
C PRO A 113 38.48 14.87 14.14
N THR A 114 39.17 16.02 14.26
CA THR A 114 40.54 16.28 14.77
C THR A 114 41.59 16.50 13.65
N GLY A 115 42.22 17.66 13.43
CA GLY A 115 42.23 18.98 14.08
C GLY A 115 43.59 19.66 13.84
N LEU A 116 43.62 20.96 13.51
CA LEU A 116 44.39 22.05 14.16
C LEU A 116 44.55 23.33 13.28
N ALA A 117 44.31 24.47 13.94
CA ALA A 117 44.76 25.85 13.70
C ALA A 117 43.92 26.82 12.81
N ALA A 118 43.48 27.92 13.46
CA ALA A 118 42.66 29.05 12.97
C ALA A 118 43.53 30.15 12.29
N PRO A 119 42.99 31.27 11.70
CA PRO A 119 42.02 32.19 12.31
C PRO A 119 40.80 32.60 11.44
N THR A 120 39.84 33.20 12.13
CA THR A 120 38.50 33.70 11.75
C THR A 120 38.46 34.52 10.45
N PRO A 121 37.32 34.46 9.71
CA PRO A 121 36.40 35.59 9.81
C PRO A 121 34.91 35.21 9.84
N ASN A 122 34.18 35.99 10.64
CA ASN A 122 32.82 36.47 10.40
C ASN A 122 31.70 35.42 10.26
N ILE A 123 31.02 35.16 11.38
CA ILE A 123 29.64 34.69 11.37
C ILE A 123 28.80 35.84 10.79
N ALA A 124 28.49 35.75 9.51
CA ALA A 124 27.46 36.53 8.85
C ALA A 124 26.81 35.65 7.77
N ALA A 125 25.48 35.57 7.88
CA ALA A 125 24.51 35.00 6.95
C ALA A 125 24.30 33.47 6.97
N GLU A 126 23.82 32.92 8.09
CA GLU A 126 22.64 32.04 8.04
C GLU A 126 21.40 32.93 8.09
N GLN A 127 21.10 33.55 6.94
CA GLN A 127 19.84 34.23 6.63
C GLN A 127 19.92 34.63 5.16
N SER A 128 19.43 33.77 4.27
CA SER A 128 18.62 34.13 3.10
C SER A 128 18.42 32.90 2.20
N SER A 129 17.32 32.19 2.41
CA SER A 129 16.61 31.49 1.32
C SER A 129 15.16 31.97 1.28
N ALA A 130 14.94 33.25 1.61
CA ALA A 130 13.78 33.96 1.10
C ALA A 130 14.28 34.68 -0.15
N ASP A 131 13.56 34.52 -1.26
CA ASP A 131 13.79 35.18 -2.56
C ASP A 131 14.66 34.43 -3.59
N ALA A 132 14.64 33.09 -3.58
CA ALA A 132 14.71 32.39 -4.86
C ALA A 132 13.32 32.56 -5.53
N PRO A 133 13.25 32.93 -6.82
CA PRO A 133 11.97 32.97 -7.53
C PRO A 133 11.29 31.59 -7.38
N GLN A 134 10.08 31.58 -6.86
CA GLN A 134 9.30 30.35 -6.79
C GLN A 134 9.00 29.91 -8.22
N ALA A 135 9.39 28.68 -8.58
CA ALA A 135 9.17 28.14 -9.91
C ALA A 135 7.68 28.12 -10.24
N GLY A 136 7.32 28.53 -11.45
CA GLY A 136 5.94 28.56 -11.94
C GLY A 136 5.64 27.45 -12.95
N ILE A 137 4.43 27.48 -13.49
CA ILE A 137 4.03 26.62 -14.61
C ILE A 137 4.97 26.86 -15.80
N GLY A 138 5.54 25.77 -16.34
CA GLY A 138 6.50 25.78 -17.43
C GLY A 138 7.96 25.78 -16.98
N ASP A 139 8.25 26.12 -15.73
CA ASP A 139 9.61 26.01 -15.19
C ASP A 139 9.94 24.56 -14.84
N GLN A 140 11.21 24.20 -14.98
CA GLN A 140 11.72 22.91 -14.55
C GLN A 140 12.17 22.98 -13.10
N VAL A 141 11.69 22.06 -12.29
CA VAL A 141 12.16 21.82 -10.92
C VAL A 141 12.73 20.42 -10.80
N GLN A 142 13.53 20.14 -9.78
CA GLN A 142 14.14 18.84 -9.58
C GLN A 142 14.01 18.42 -8.12
N ASP A 143 13.69 17.14 -7.91
CA ASP A 143 13.78 16.47 -6.62
C ASP A 143 14.37 15.07 -6.85
N GLY A 144 15.44 14.75 -6.14
CA GLY A 144 16.20 13.50 -6.31
C GLY A 144 16.58 13.21 -7.77
N ALA A 145 16.19 12.03 -8.25
CA ALA A 145 16.47 11.57 -9.62
C ALA A 145 15.55 12.16 -10.70
N PHE A 146 14.49 12.88 -10.33
CA PHE A 146 13.50 13.38 -11.28
C PHE A 146 13.55 14.90 -11.46
N ALA A 147 13.52 15.31 -12.72
CA ALA A 147 13.20 16.67 -13.11
C ALA A 147 11.73 16.74 -13.56
N PHE A 148 10.98 17.69 -13.03
CA PHE A 148 9.56 17.88 -13.26
C PHE A 148 9.28 19.20 -13.95
N THR A 149 8.28 19.22 -14.82
CA THR A 149 7.72 20.45 -15.39
C THR A 149 6.20 20.37 -15.35
N VAL A 150 5.55 21.30 -14.65
CA VAL A 150 4.10 21.46 -14.74
C VAL A 150 3.79 22.19 -16.04
N THR A 151 3.05 21.56 -16.94
CA THR A 151 2.78 22.11 -18.28
C THR A 151 1.41 22.79 -18.37
N LYS A 152 0.43 22.32 -17.60
CA LYS A 152 -0.95 22.84 -17.63
C LYS A 152 -1.70 22.50 -16.35
N VAL A 153 -2.61 23.38 -15.93
CA VAL A 153 -3.58 23.11 -14.85
C VAL A 153 -5.00 23.34 -15.38
N GLU A 154 -5.90 22.41 -15.07
CA GLU A 154 -7.34 22.53 -15.36
C GLU A 154 -8.12 22.38 -14.06
N THR A 155 -9.10 23.25 -13.83
CA THR A 155 -9.86 23.29 -12.57
C THR A 155 -11.36 23.21 -12.82
N GLY A 156 -12.11 22.71 -11.84
CA GLY A 156 -13.57 22.83 -11.81
C GLY A 156 -14.32 21.74 -12.58
N ARG A 157 -13.70 20.59 -12.85
CA ARG A 157 -14.40 19.46 -13.48
C ARG A 157 -15.23 18.72 -12.43
N GLU A 158 -16.53 18.59 -12.64
CA GLU A 158 -17.42 17.89 -11.69
C GLU A 158 -17.33 16.36 -11.79
N ALA A 159 -16.84 15.85 -12.93
CA ALA A 159 -16.68 14.42 -13.17
C ALA A 159 -15.57 14.14 -14.18
N LEU A 160 -15.07 12.90 -14.16
CA LEU A 160 -14.11 12.36 -15.11
C LEU A 160 -14.69 11.12 -15.78
N GLY A 161 -14.39 10.96 -17.08
CA GLY A 161 -14.88 9.85 -17.90
C GLY A 161 -16.38 9.88 -18.18
N ASP A 162 -16.85 8.82 -18.83
CA ASP A 162 -18.21 8.70 -19.36
C ASP A 162 -18.84 7.35 -19.04
N GLY A 163 -20.18 7.32 -19.06
CA GLY A 163 -20.96 6.08 -18.90
C GLY A 163 -20.67 5.36 -17.59
N PHE A 164 -20.37 4.06 -17.68
CA PHE A 164 -20.16 3.21 -16.50
C PHE A 164 -18.84 3.48 -15.76
N LEU A 165 -17.84 4.06 -16.44
CA LEU A 165 -16.53 4.35 -15.84
C LEU A 165 -16.48 5.73 -15.18
N ARG A 166 -17.53 6.55 -15.36
CA ARG A 166 -17.60 7.91 -14.85
C ARG A 166 -17.38 7.98 -13.34
N SER A 167 -16.46 8.84 -12.92
CA SER A 167 -16.21 9.18 -11.51
C SER A 167 -16.67 10.61 -11.24
N GLU A 168 -17.55 10.78 -10.25
CA GLU A 168 -17.98 12.10 -9.78
C GLU A 168 -17.01 12.61 -8.70
N ALA A 169 -16.73 13.92 -8.71
CA ALA A 169 -15.96 14.56 -7.66
C ALA A 169 -16.82 14.72 -6.40
N GLN A 170 -16.21 14.66 -5.22
CA GLN A 170 -16.84 15.10 -3.97
C GLN A 170 -17.05 16.61 -3.98
N GLY A 171 -16.12 17.37 -4.57
CA GLY A 171 -16.30 18.79 -4.86
C GLY A 171 -16.10 19.07 -6.34
N SER A 172 -14.85 19.22 -6.75
CA SER A 172 -14.45 19.38 -8.14
C SER A 172 -13.04 18.85 -8.35
N TYR A 173 -12.76 18.28 -9.51
CA TYR A 173 -11.43 17.84 -9.88
C TYR A 173 -10.54 19.00 -10.34
N VAL A 174 -9.28 18.94 -9.94
CA VAL A 174 -8.14 19.68 -10.49
C VAL A 174 -7.21 18.69 -11.18
N LEU A 175 -6.86 18.97 -12.44
CA LEU A 175 -5.98 18.15 -13.27
C LEU A 175 -4.70 18.94 -13.52
N VAL A 176 -3.57 18.40 -13.06
CA VAL A 176 -2.24 19.00 -13.25
C VAL A 176 -1.46 18.13 -14.22
N HIS A 177 -1.17 18.67 -15.40
CA HIS A 177 -0.37 18.01 -16.42
C HIS A 177 1.11 18.20 -16.08
N VAL A 178 1.86 17.11 -16.02
CA VAL A 178 3.25 17.09 -15.60
C VAL A 178 4.08 16.25 -16.57
N THR A 179 5.23 16.79 -16.95
CA THR A 179 6.30 16.06 -17.63
C THR A 179 7.35 15.68 -16.60
N VAL A 180 7.75 14.41 -16.58
CA VAL A 180 8.75 13.85 -15.65
C VAL A 180 9.89 13.24 -16.43
N THR A 181 11.11 13.71 -16.18
CA THR A 181 12.34 13.18 -16.78
C THR A 181 13.21 12.55 -15.69
N ASN A 182 13.66 11.31 -15.91
CA ASN A 182 14.68 10.72 -15.05
C ASN A 182 16.07 11.24 -15.46
N VAL A 183 16.65 12.09 -14.63
CA VAL A 183 18.00 12.66 -14.79
C VAL A 183 19.05 11.93 -13.94
N GLY A 184 18.63 10.92 -13.18
CA GLY A 184 19.48 10.05 -12.38
C GLY A 184 20.22 8.99 -13.19
N ALA A 185 20.90 8.09 -12.47
CA ALA A 185 21.70 7.00 -13.05
C ALA A 185 21.01 5.63 -13.04
N GLU A 186 19.90 5.49 -12.31
CA GLU A 186 19.15 4.25 -12.15
C GLU A 186 17.69 4.45 -12.57
N SER A 187 17.00 3.36 -12.90
CA SER A 187 15.56 3.41 -13.17
C SER A 187 14.79 3.71 -11.88
N ALA A 188 13.81 4.59 -11.95
CA ALA A 188 12.99 4.96 -10.80
C ALA A 188 11.52 5.02 -11.21
N MET A 189 10.64 4.64 -10.28
CA MET A 189 9.20 4.72 -10.46
C MET A 189 8.70 6.08 -9.99
N PHE A 190 8.06 6.82 -10.88
CA PHE A 190 7.26 7.97 -10.47
C PHE A 190 5.89 7.49 -9.99
N THR A 191 5.33 8.12 -8.95
CA THR A 191 3.96 7.79 -8.49
C THR A 191 3.19 9.05 -8.12
N SER A 192 1.92 9.08 -8.51
CA SER A 192 1.02 10.20 -8.24
C SER A 192 0.74 10.39 -6.75
N VAL A 193 0.83 9.32 -5.94
CA VAL A 193 0.52 9.39 -4.49
C VAL A 193 1.54 10.18 -3.67
N ASN A 194 2.73 10.43 -4.22
CA ASN A 194 3.75 11.24 -3.56
C ASN A 194 3.57 12.75 -3.82
N GLN A 195 2.60 13.12 -4.64
CA GLN A 195 2.41 14.50 -5.09
C GLN A 195 1.29 15.15 -4.27
N THR A 196 1.51 16.39 -3.85
CA THR A 196 0.60 17.10 -2.94
C THR A 196 0.19 18.43 -3.53
N LEU A 197 -1.11 18.65 -3.69
CA LEU A 197 -1.65 19.95 -4.12
C LEU A 197 -1.91 20.83 -2.88
N LEU A 198 -1.58 22.12 -2.99
CA LEU A 198 -1.79 23.10 -1.92
C LEU A 198 -2.70 24.23 -2.39
N ASP A 199 -3.58 24.70 -1.49
CA ASP A 199 -4.33 25.93 -1.70
C ASP A 199 -3.66 27.15 -1.03
N ALA A 200 -4.27 28.33 -1.22
CA ALA A 200 -3.75 29.58 -0.66
C ALA A 200 -3.79 29.65 0.88
N GLN A 201 -4.49 28.71 1.54
CA GLN A 201 -4.52 28.58 3.00
C GLN A 201 -3.51 27.53 3.50
N GLY A 202 -2.77 26.87 2.61
CA GLY A 202 -1.85 25.79 2.95
C GLY A 202 -2.54 24.47 3.28
N ARG A 203 -3.81 24.27 2.88
CA ARG A 203 -4.45 22.95 2.98
C ARG A 203 -3.88 22.05 1.89
N GLU A 204 -3.62 20.81 2.27
CA GLU A 204 -3.04 19.79 1.42
C GLU A 204 -4.12 18.86 0.87
N PHE A 205 -3.97 18.46 -0.39
CA PHE A 205 -4.84 17.51 -1.08
C PHE A 205 -3.97 16.44 -1.75
N GLU A 206 -4.28 15.17 -1.48
CA GLU A 206 -3.63 14.02 -2.07
C GLU A 206 -4.17 13.73 -3.47
N ALA A 207 -3.34 13.13 -4.33
CA ALA A 207 -3.76 12.74 -5.66
C ALA A 207 -4.74 11.55 -5.63
N ASP A 208 -5.82 11.64 -6.41
CA ASP A 208 -6.75 10.55 -6.68
C ASP A 208 -6.24 9.69 -7.84
N ALA A 209 -5.32 8.77 -7.53
CA ALA A 209 -4.75 7.85 -8.51
C ALA A 209 -5.79 6.92 -9.14
N GLY A 210 -6.88 6.60 -8.43
CA GLY A 210 -7.94 5.73 -8.93
C GLY A 210 -8.76 6.40 -10.02
N ALA A 211 -9.19 7.65 -9.80
CA ALA A 211 -9.88 8.45 -10.80
C ALA A 211 -8.98 8.73 -12.01
N ALA A 212 -7.69 8.99 -11.80
CA ALA A 212 -6.72 9.20 -12.87
C ALA A 212 -6.59 7.96 -13.79
N MET A 213 -6.29 6.78 -13.23
CA MET A 213 -6.12 5.55 -14.01
C MET A 213 -7.36 5.16 -14.81
N MET A 214 -8.56 5.32 -14.22
CA MET A 214 -9.79 4.85 -14.89
C MET A 214 -10.27 5.81 -15.98
N ASN A 215 -10.04 7.12 -15.83
CA ASN A 215 -10.79 8.13 -16.57
C ASN A 215 -9.94 9.21 -17.25
N VAL A 216 -8.63 9.22 -17.03
CA VAL A 216 -7.73 10.23 -17.62
C VAL A 216 -6.73 9.55 -18.55
N PRO A 217 -6.76 9.85 -19.86
CA PRO A 217 -5.78 9.35 -20.82
C PRO A 217 -4.35 9.64 -20.37
N ASP A 218 -3.41 8.77 -20.76
CA ASP A 218 -1.97 8.92 -20.54
C ASP A 218 -1.49 8.81 -19.07
N SER A 219 -2.40 8.67 -18.10
CA SER A 219 -2.09 8.46 -16.68
C SER A 219 -1.35 7.14 -16.40
N GLU A 220 -1.51 6.15 -17.28
CA GLU A 220 -0.83 4.85 -17.20
C GLU A 220 0.71 4.98 -17.31
N SER A 221 1.20 6.06 -17.92
CA SER A 221 2.64 6.32 -18.07
C SER A 221 3.37 6.40 -16.72
N PHE A 222 2.63 6.70 -15.64
CA PHE A 222 3.14 6.77 -14.27
C PHE A 222 3.15 5.42 -13.53
N LEU A 223 2.77 4.32 -14.18
CA LEU A 223 2.76 2.99 -13.56
C LEU A 223 4.00 2.15 -13.90
N THR A 224 4.98 2.75 -14.56
CA THR A 224 6.19 2.06 -15.04
C THR A 224 7.45 2.79 -14.61
N ASP A 225 8.54 2.03 -14.47
CA ASP A 225 9.84 2.61 -14.19
C ASP A 225 10.33 3.47 -15.35
N ILE A 226 10.76 4.68 -15.03
CA ILE A 226 11.37 5.59 -15.98
C ILE A 226 12.88 5.31 -15.97
N ASN A 227 13.43 4.85 -17.10
CA ASN A 227 14.87 4.64 -17.23
C ASN A 227 15.63 5.99 -17.31
N PRO A 228 16.91 6.04 -16.91
CA PRO A 228 17.77 7.21 -17.06
C PRO A 228 17.70 7.85 -18.45
N GLY A 229 17.49 9.16 -18.51
CA GLY A 229 17.37 9.95 -19.73
C GLY A 229 16.02 9.90 -20.43
N ASN A 230 15.08 9.05 -19.98
CA ASN A 230 13.73 9.01 -20.53
C ASN A 230 12.82 10.06 -19.87
N THR A 231 11.82 10.48 -20.65
CA THR A 231 10.78 11.41 -20.24
C THR A 231 9.40 10.77 -20.43
N VAL A 232 8.51 10.99 -19.47
CA VAL A 232 7.10 10.60 -19.54
C VAL A 232 6.22 11.81 -19.26
N ASP A 233 5.06 11.85 -19.90
CA ASP A 233 4.02 12.83 -19.65
C ASP A 233 2.84 12.14 -18.96
N GLY A 234 2.14 12.88 -18.11
CA GLY A 234 0.87 12.42 -17.57
C GLY A 234 0.14 13.47 -16.74
N VAL A 235 -0.95 13.06 -16.12
CA VAL A 235 -1.87 13.96 -15.42
C VAL A 235 -2.07 13.50 -13.99
N LEU A 236 -1.84 14.41 -13.05
CA LEU A 236 -2.18 14.25 -11.65
C LEU A 236 -3.60 14.77 -11.42
N VAL A 237 -4.45 13.97 -10.79
CA VAL A 237 -5.84 14.29 -10.51
C VAL A 237 -6.02 14.51 -9.02
N PHE A 238 -6.71 15.58 -8.62
CA PHE A 238 -7.02 15.88 -7.24
C PHE A 238 -8.51 16.17 -7.11
N ASP A 239 -9.19 15.56 -6.15
CA ASP A 239 -10.56 15.92 -5.77
C ASP A 239 -10.50 16.94 -4.62
N VAL A 240 -11.00 18.15 -4.89
CA VAL A 240 -10.90 19.28 -3.97
C VAL A 240 -12.27 19.89 -3.71
N PRO A 241 -12.46 20.66 -2.61
CA PRO A 241 -13.69 21.40 -2.38
C PRO A 241 -14.11 22.24 -3.59
N GLN A 242 -15.41 22.33 -3.82
CA GLN A 242 -15.95 23.08 -4.95
C GLN A 242 -15.48 24.55 -4.93
N GLY A 243 -15.01 25.04 -6.07
CA GLY A 243 -14.53 26.42 -6.22
C GLY A 243 -13.14 26.69 -5.64
N LEU A 244 -12.41 25.65 -5.23
CA LEU A 244 -11.03 25.80 -4.77
C LEU A 244 -10.12 26.27 -5.93
N THR A 245 -9.26 27.24 -5.64
CA THR A 245 -8.19 27.66 -6.54
C THR A 245 -6.86 27.09 -6.03
N PRO A 246 -6.18 26.21 -6.79
CA PRO A 246 -4.88 25.69 -6.39
C PRO A 246 -3.85 26.81 -6.37
N ALA A 247 -3.02 26.84 -5.33
CA ALA A 247 -1.94 27.83 -5.19
C ALA A 247 -0.59 27.26 -5.62
N ALA A 248 -0.29 26.03 -5.23
CA ALA A 248 0.96 25.36 -5.54
C ALA A 248 0.78 23.84 -5.61
N ILE A 249 1.77 23.16 -6.16
CA ILE A 249 1.94 21.71 -6.07
C ILE A 249 3.34 21.40 -5.58
N GLU A 250 3.44 20.43 -4.69
CA GLU A 250 4.70 19.85 -4.26
C GLU A 250 4.94 18.55 -5.02
N LEU A 251 6.06 18.51 -5.74
CA LEU A 251 6.46 17.40 -6.56
C LEU A 251 7.62 16.66 -5.91
N ARG A 252 7.46 15.35 -5.72
CA ARG A 252 8.43 14.51 -5.01
C ARG A 252 8.80 13.28 -5.83
N GLU A 253 10.09 12.92 -5.79
CA GLU A 253 10.56 11.62 -6.24
C GLU A 253 10.02 10.49 -5.37
N SER A 254 10.13 10.64 -4.06
CA SER A 254 9.69 9.64 -3.08
C SER A 254 8.93 10.30 -1.94
N MET A 255 8.16 9.53 -1.17
CA MET A 255 7.49 10.05 0.02
C MET A 255 8.45 10.56 1.12
N PHE A 256 9.76 10.30 0.98
CA PHE A 256 10.79 10.67 1.94
C PHE A 256 11.72 11.77 1.43
N SER A 257 11.59 12.21 0.17
CA SER A 257 12.43 13.28 -0.37
C SER A 257 11.90 14.64 0.04
N ASP A 258 12.77 15.65 0.00
CA ASP A 258 12.45 17.01 0.43
C ASP A 258 11.35 17.64 -0.43
N GLY A 259 11.30 17.29 -1.72
CA GLY A 259 10.29 17.78 -2.67
C GLY A 259 10.65 19.12 -3.28
N ALA A 260 9.99 19.43 -4.39
CA ALA A 260 10.11 20.70 -5.08
C ALA A 260 8.73 21.35 -5.28
N THR A 261 8.59 22.61 -4.86
CA THR A 261 7.32 23.33 -4.95
C THR A 261 7.23 24.15 -6.24
N VAL A 262 6.11 24.02 -6.95
CA VAL A 262 5.76 24.81 -8.14
C VAL A 262 4.50 25.63 -7.85
N ALA A 263 4.56 26.95 -8.06
CA ALA A 263 3.41 27.83 -8.02
C ALA A 263 2.48 27.56 -9.19
N LEU A 264 1.18 27.39 -8.90
CA LEU A 264 0.13 27.14 -9.89
C LEU A 264 -0.77 28.35 -10.10
N ALA A 265 -0.75 29.32 -9.17
CA ALA A 265 -1.43 30.60 -9.32
C ALA A 265 -0.53 31.57 -10.10
N GLY A 266 -0.98 31.92 -11.32
CA GLY A 266 -0.44 33.00 -12.14
C GLY A 266 -1.58 33.85 -12.69
#